data_AF-A0A953ENU2-F1
#
_entry.id   AF-A0A953ENU2-F1
#
_cell.length_a   1.000
_cell.length_b   1.000
_cell.length_c   1.000
_cell.angle_alpha   90.00
_cell.angle_beta   90.00
_cell.angle_gamma   90.00
#
_symmetry.space_group_name_H-M   'P 1'
#
loop_
_entity.id
_entity.type
_entity.pdbx_description
1 polymer ?
#
loop_
_entity_poly.entity_id
_entity_poly.type
_entity_poly.pdbx_seq_one_letter_code
_entity_poly.pdbx_strand_id
1 'polypeptide(L)'
;MSRLLNEDLRKALPKLREQAEVKDPIVYAAFVFAASGWVWFVTEGERRSDDDFIFFGYVIGFESEWGYFALSELEEVNVRGLRVERDLTFEPKLFSKCCL
;
A
#
# COMPACT_ATOMS: atom_id res chain seq x y z
N MET A 1 -8.45 12.00 -9.77
CA MET A 1 -8.55 10.65 -9.18
C MET A 1 -7.14 10.12 -9.02
N SER A 2 -6.81 9.55 -7.86
CA SER A 2 -5.48 8.96 -7.62
C SER A 2 -5.25 7.77 -8.56
N ARG A 3 -4.01 7.58 -9.00
CA ARG A 3 -3.62 6.41 -9.81
C ARG A 3 -3.35 5.19 -8.94
N LEU A 4 -2.95 5.40 -7.68
CA LEU A 4 -2.64 4.35 -6.72
C LEU A 4 -3.91 3.86 -6.01
N LEU A 5 -4.80 4.79 -5.62
CA LEU A 5 -6.04 4.48 -4.92
C LEU A 5 -7.28 4.84 -5.76
N ASN A 6 -7.85 3.86 -6.45
CA ASN A 6 -9.16 4.00 -7.07
C ASN A 6 -10.30 3.74 -6.06
N GLU A 7 -11.54 4.09 -6.43
CA GLU A 7 -12.70 3.92 -5.55
C GLU A 7 -12.98 2.46 -5.19
N ASP A 8 -12.67 1.51 -6.06
CA ASP A 8 -12.86 0.08 -5.78
C ASP A 8 -11.90 -0.40 -4.69
N LEU A 9 -10.61 -0.07 -4.80
CA LEU A 9 -9.63 -0.40 -3.78
C LEU A 9 -9.94 0.30 -2.46
N ARG A 10 -10.33 1.59 -2.52
CA ARG A 10 -10.75 2.34 -1.33
C ARG A 10 -11.90 1.65 -0.58
N LYS A 11 -12.86 1.09 -1.31
CA LYS A 11 -14.01 0.38 -0.70
C LYS A 11 -13.64 -1.02 -0.21
N ALA A 12 -12.65 -1.66 -0.82
CA ALA A 12 -12.21 -3.00 -0.46
C ALA A 12 -11.30 -3.02 0.78
N LEU A 13 -10.56 -1.93 1.04
CA LEU A 13 -9.64 -1.86 2.17
C LEU A 13 -10.40 -1.90 3.51
N PRO A 14 -10.00 -2.79 4.43
CA PRO A 14 -10.35 -2.67 5.85
C PRO A 14 -9.85 -1.35 6.42
N LYS A 15 -10.56 -0.82 7.42
CA LYS A 15 -10.09 0.34 8.17
C LYS A 15 -8.85 -0.02 8.98
N LEU A 16 -8.10 0.99 9.39
CA LEU A 16 -6.92 0.78 10.23
C LEU A 16 -7.29 -0.01 11.49
N ARG A 17 -6.43 -0.97 11.83
CA ARG A 17 -6.54 -1.86 12.99
C ARG A 17 -7.63 -2.94 12.92
N GLU A 18 -8.38 -3.06 11.84
CA GLU A 18 -9.34 -4.17 11.65
C GLU A 18 -8.65 -5.53 11.46
N GLN A 19 -7.36 -5.54 11.08
CA GLN A 19 -6.50 -6.71 10.94
C GLN A 19 -5.34 -6.75 11.95
N ALA A 20 -5.31 -5.87 12.97
CA ALA A 20 -4.15 -5.74 13.89
C ALA A 20 -3.83 -7.02 14.70
N GLU A 21 -4.84 -7.85 14.99
CA GLU A 21 -4.67 -9.13 15.69
C GLU A 21 -4.57 -10.33 14.74
N VAL A 22 -4.60 -10.09 13.42
CA VAL A 22 -4.53 -11.13 12.40
C VAL A 22 -3.07 -11.43 12.12
N LYS A 23 -2.61 -12.63 12.54
CA LYS A 23 -1.22 -13.08 12.37
C LYS A 23 -0.73 -13.10 10.92
N ASP A 24 -1.64 -13.37 9.98
CA ASP A 24 -1.36 -13.42 8.54
C ASP A 24 -2.45 -12.61 7.80
N PRO A 25 -2.31 -11.27 7.74
CA PRO A 25 -3.35 -10.40 7.23
C PRO A 25 -3.50 -10.53 5.72
N ILE A 26 -4.65 -10.10 5.19
CA ILE A 26 -4.87 -10.00 3.75
C ILE A 26 -4.21 -8.71 3.25
N VAL A 27 -3.37 -8.87 2.23
CA VAL A 27 -2.83 -7.78 1.42
C VAL A 27 -3.77 -7.55 0.24
N TYR A 28 -4.20 -6.31 0.02
CA TYR A 28 -5.17 -5.92 -1.00
C TYR A 28 -4.53 -5.27 -2.23
N ALA A 29 -3.35 -4.69 -2.08
CA ALA A 29 -2.61 -4.08 -3.19
C ALA A 29 -1.10 -4.12 -2.95
N ALA A 30 -0.35 -4.03 -4.03
CA ALA A 30 1.07 -3.72 -4.02
C ALA A 30 1.30 -2.41 -4.77
N PHE A 31 1.94 -1.45 -4.12
CA PHE A 31 2.53 -0.29 -4.78
C PHE A 31 4.02 -0.55 -4.96
N VAL A 32 4.56 -0.22 -6.13
CA VAL A 32 5.91 -0.58 -6.53
C VAL A 32 6.63 0.64 -7.07
N PHE A 33 7.87 0.83 -6.66
CA PHE A 33 8.74 1.84 -7.24
C PHE A 33 9.91 1.19 -7.97
N ALA A 34 9.79 1.11 -9.30
CA ALA A 34 10.74 0.39 -10.16
C ALA A 34 12.18 0.90 -10.08
N ALA A 35 12.40 2.17 -9.70
CA ALA A 35 13.75 2.75 -9.64
C ALA A 35 14.59 2.21 -8.47
N SER A 36 13.96 1.76 -7.39
CA SER A 36 14.63 1.23 -6.20
C SER A 36 14.24 -0.20 -5.84
N GLY A 37 13.21 -0.75 -6.48
CA GLY A 37 12.61 -2.04 -6.10
C GLY A 37 11.79 -1.96 -4.82
N TRP A 38 11.45 -0.76 -4.33
CA TRP A 38 10.61 -0.63 -3.15
C TRP A 38 9.19 -1.11 -3.41
N VAL A 39 8.63 -1.80 -2.43
CA VAL A 39 7.26 -2.31 -2.49
C VAL A 39 6.52 -1.95 -1.22
N TRP A 40 5.29 -1.46 -1.35
CA TRP A 40 4.36 -1.25 -0.25
C TRP A 40 3.19 -2.20 -0.44
N PHE A 41 3.14 -3.26 0.35
CA PHE A 41 1.99 -4.13 0.45
C PHE A 41 0.96 -3.48 1.38
N VAL A 42 -0.23 -3.24 0.85
CA VAL A 42 -1.31 -2.54 1.57
C VAL A 42 -2.25 -3.55 2.20
N THR A 43 -2.41 -3.53 3.52
CA THR A 43 -3.37 -4.39 4.24
C THR A 43 -4.61 -3.62 4.68
N GLU A 44 -4.45 -2.36 5.06
CA GLU A 44 -5.53 -1.53 5.60
C GLU A 44 -5.36 -0.09 5.13
N GLY A 45 -6.42 0.71 5.24
CA GLY A 45 -6.28 2.15 5.13
C GLY A 45 -7.59 2.89 5.33
N GLU A 46 -7.47 4.16 5.67
CA GLU A 46 -8.63 5.03 5.85
C GLU A 46 -8.31 6.48 5.50
N ARG A 47 -9.38 7.25 5.28
CA ARG A 47 -9.27 8.68 5.02
C ARG A 47 -9.02 9.43 6.34
N ARG A 48 -8.05 10.35 6.32
CA ARG A 48 -7.73 11.24 7.44
C ARG A 48 -8.55 12.54 7.37
N SER A 49 -8.42 13.36 8.42
CA SER A 49 -9.12 14.65 8.54
C SER A 49 -8.61 15.74 7.58
N ASP A 50 -7.41 15.59 7.05
CA ASP A 50 -6.74 16.49 6.10
C ASP A 50 -7.01 16.11 4.63
N ASP A 51 -8.04 15.30 4.39
CA ASP A 51 -8.43 14.76 3.09
C ASP A 51 -7.42 13.76 2.45
N ASP A 52 -6.32 13.45 3.13
CA ASP A 52 -5.38 12.42 2.69
C ASP A 52 -5.87 11.00 3.06
N PHE A 53 -5.18 9.98 2.55
CA PHE A 53 -5.43 8.59 2.85
C PHE A 53 -4.18 7.95 3.43
N ILE A 54 -4.30 7.36 4.61
CA ILE A 54 -3.22 6.64 5.26
C ILE A 54 -3.43 5.15 5.08
N PHE A 55 -2.35 4.47 4.77
CA PHE A 55 -2.31 3.02 4.67
C PHE A 55 -1.55 2.44 5.85
N PHE A 56 -1.84 1.18 6.15
CA PHE A 56 -0.98 0.31 6.94
C PHE A 56 -0.64 -0.94 6.15
N GLY A 57 0.58 -1.41 6.28
CA GLY A 57 1.00 -2.65 5.67
C GLY A 57 2.50 -2.90 5.74
N TYR A 58 2.99 -3.80 4.89
CA TYR A 58 4.39 -4.22 4.90
C TYR A 58 5.17 -3.51 3.81
N VAL A 59 6.27 -2.87 4.18
CA VAL A 59 7.14 -2.12 3.28
C VAL A 59 8.42 -2.90 3.07
N ILE A 60 8.77 -3.16 1.81
CA ILE A 60 10.10 -3.61 1.41
C ILE A 60 10.85 -2.38 0.94
N GLY A 61 11.77 -1.90 1.75
CA GLY A 61 12.61 -0.73 1.45
C GLY A 61 14.07 -0.98 1.81
N PHE A 62 14.67 -0.04 2.53
CA PHE A 62 16.00 -0.24 3.14
C PHE A 62 15.99 -1.38 4.16
N GLU A 63 14.97 -1.39 5.01
CA GLU A 63 14.61 -2.51 5.88
C GLU A 63 13.18 -2.92 5.54
N SER A 64 12.83 -4.17 5.84
CA SER A 64 11.49 -4.67 5.58
C SER A 64 10.68 -4.68 6.87
N GLU A 65 9.65 -3.83 6.95
CA GLU A 65 8.93 -3.55 8.18
C GLU A 65 7.43 -3.34 7.99
N TRP A 66 6.68 -3.51 9.07
CA TRP A 66 5.26 -3.12 9.13
C TRP A 66 5.15 -1.65 9.53
N GLY A 67 4.45 -0.85 8.74
CA GLY A 67 4.41 0.59 8.97
C GLY A 67 3.23 1.28 8.31
N TYR A 68 3.07 2.56 8.68
CA TYR A 68 2.12 3.47 8.06
C TYR A 68 2.80 4.25 6.94
N PHE A 69 2.06 4.55 5.89
CA PHE A 69 2.52 5.39 4.78
C PHE A 69 1.35 6.14 4.16
N ALA A 70 1.56 7.40 3.77
CA ALA A 70 0.51 8.24 3.23
C ALA A 70 0.42 8.15 1.71
N LEU A 71 -0.79 8.29 1.17
CA LEU A 71 -1.00 8.35 -0.28
C LEU A 71 -0.27 9.52 -0.91
N SER A 72 -0.35 10.70 -0.28
CA SER A 72 0.36 11.90 -0.71
C SER A 72 1.87 11.69 -0.84
N GLU A 73 2.52 11.08 0.16
CA GLU A 73 3.95 10.77 0.16
C GLU A 73 4.35 9.87 -1.03
N LEU A 74 3.55 8.84 -1.33
CA LEU A 74 3.79 7.96 -2.47
C LEU A 74 3.60 8.67 -3.82
N GLU A 75 2.62 9.56 -3.92
CA GLU A 75 2.33 10.32 -5.14
C GLU A 75 3.38 11.41 -5.41
N GLU A 76 4.05 11.92 -4.37
CA GLU A 76 5.16 12.86 -4.47
C GLU A 76 6.47 12.23 -4.96
N VAL A 77 6.63 10.90 -4.82
CA VAL A 77 7.82 10.20 -5.32
C VAL A 77 7.93 10.37 -6.83
N ASN A 78 8.97 11.10 -7.24
CA ASN A 78 9.34 11.28 -8.63
C ASN A 78 10.86 11.34 -8.80
N VAL A 79 11.45 10.26 -9.29
CA VAL A 79 12.88 10.20 -9.62
C VAL A 79 13.03 10.16 -11.13
N ARG A 80 13.40 11.31 -11.71
CA ARG A 80 13.62 11.46 -13.17
C ARG A 80 12.42 11.00 -14.02
N GLY A 81 11.20 11.25 -13.53
CA GLY A 81 9.95 10.87 -14.20
C GLY A 81 9.40 9.50 -13.79
N LEU A 82 10.18 8.67 -13.10
CA LEU A 82 9.72 7.42 -12.51
C LEU A 82 8.96 7.71 -11.22
N ARG A 83 7.79 7.11 -11.06
CA ARG A 83 6.90 7.28 -9.90
C ARG A 83 6.56 5.93 -9.30
N VAL A 84 5.95 5.95 -8.11
CA VAL A 84 5.29 4.77 -7.56
C VAL A 84 4.11 4.40 -8.46
N GLU A 85 3.95 3.12 -8.74
CA GLU A 85 2.87 2.55 -9.54
C GLU A 85 2.12 1.47 -8.73
N ARG A 86 0.84 1.25 -9.04
CA ARG A 86 0.09 0.12 -8.49
C ARG A 86 0.20 -1.08 -9.41
N ASP A 87 0.51 -2.25 -8.86
CA ASP A 87 0.38 -3.51 -9.58
C ASP A 87 -1.11 -3.85 -9.78
N LEU A 88 -1.60 -3.71 -11.02
CA LEU A 88 -2.99 -3.98 -11.39
C LEU A 88 -3.31 -5.48 -11.54
N THR A 89 -2.29 -6.33 -11.55
CA THR A 89 -2.43 -7.79 -11.61
C THR A 89 -2.43 -8.43 -10.23
N PHE A 90 -2.16 -7.63 -9.19
CA PHE A 90 -2.17 -8.10 -7.81
C PHE A 90 -3.58 -8.41 -7.34
N GLU A 91 -3.82 -9.67 -6.99
CA GLU A 91 -5.06 -10.12 -6.37
C GLU A 91 -4.92 -10.19 -4.84
N PRO A 92 -5.97 -9.82 -4.07
CA PRO A 92 -5.93 -9.92 -2.63
C PRO A 92 -5.60 -11.33 -2.14
N LYS A 93 -4.61 -11.43 -1.25
CA LYS A 93 -4.12 -12.72 -0.71
C LYS A 93 -3.48 -12.52 0.65
N LEU A 94 -3.33 -13.63 1.38
CA LEU A 94 -2.61 -13.65 2.65
C LEU A 94 -1.19 -13.11 2.47
N PHE A 95 -0.69 -12.38 3.47
CA PHE A 95 0.68 -11.86 3.48
C PHE A 95 1.70 -12.98 3.25
N SER A 96 1.52 -14.15 3.86
CA SER A 96 2.35 -15.34 3.67
C SER A 96 2.36 -15.90 2.23
N LYS A 97 1.44 -15.46 1.38
CA LYS A 97 1.33 -15.82 -0.05
C LYS A 97 1.78 -14.70 -0.99
N CYS A 98 2.16 -13.55 -0.45
CA CYS A 98 2.84 -12.52 -1.23
C CYS A 98 4.23 -13.04 -1.55
N CYS A 99 4.55 -13.17 -2.85
CA CYS A 99 5.89 -13.51 -3.27
C CYS A 99 6.80 -12.34 -2.90
N LEU A 100 7.84 -12.64 -2.11
CA LEU A 100 9.04 -11.83 -2.00
C LEU A 100 10.00 -12.24 -3.12
#